data_AF-A0A3D2G0U2-F1
#
_entry.id   AF-A0A3D2G0U2-F1
#
_cell.length_a   1.000
_cell.length_b   1.000
_cell.length_c   1.000
_cell.angle_alpha   90.00
_cell.angle_beta   90.00
_cell.angle_gamma   90.00
#
_symmetry.space_group_name_H-M   'P 1'
#
loop_
_entity.id
_entity.type
_entity.pdbx_description
1 polymer ?
#
loop_
_entity_poly.entity_id
_entity_poly.type
_entity_poly.pdbx_seq_one_letter_code
_entity_poly.pdbx_strand_id
1 'polypeptide(L)'
;GTPDPAAAFGVIAAPRRGMKWFKFIIYFQLWAGMLVNLVAAGKYFTGAYYEGNAEMVYRVFPALQPLDIVMGVVCLALAVYAVVVQRALAKFRAKGPMMYYLRCIVDTAATVLYLLIGSIIIGQSVFTAEVAGSIIGSIVMLFVNIPYFNNRKHLFVNP
;
A
#
# COMPACT_ATOMS: atom_id res chain seq x y z
N GLY A 1 10.58 40.02 47.74
CA GLY A 1 9.79 39.40 46.66
C GLY A 1 9.89 37.91 46.83
N THR A 2 8.78 37.24 47.12
CA THR A 2 8.72 35.78 47.18
C THR A 2 8.97 35.20 45.78
N PRO A 3 9.87 34.22 45.61
CA PRO A 3 10.08 33.56 44.32
C PRO A 3 8.78 32.88 43.85
N ASP A 4 8.45 33.06 42.59
CA ASP A 4 7.27 32.48 41.94
C ASP A 4 7.40 30.93 41.87
N PRO A 5 6.53 30.15 42.52
CA PRO A 5 6.55 28.69 42.47
C PRO A 5 6.27 28.14 41.07
N ALA A 6 5.79 28.96 40.11
CA ALA A 6 5.58 28.57 38.73
C ALA A 6 6.88 28.28 37.95
N ALA A 7 8.05 28.71 38.45
CA ALA A 7 9.35 28.44 37.81
C ALA A 7 9.86 27.00 38.06
N ALA A 8 9.25 26.23 38.97
CA ALA A 8 9.75 24.92 39.40
C ALA A 8 9.23 23.73 38.58
N PHE A 9 8.16 23.92 37.80
CA PHE A 9 7.64 22.86 36.93
C PHE A 9 8.09 23.14 35.52
N GLY A 10 9.31 22.68 35.21
CA GLY A 10 9.72 22.47 33.84
C GLY A 10 8.65 21.66 33.14
N VAL A 11 7.79 22.36 32.38
CA VAL A 11 6.90 21.76 31.40
C VAL A 11 7.85 21.08 30.43
N ILE A 12 8.11 19.79 30.66
CA ILE A 12 8.72 18.93 29.66
C ILE A 12 7.69 18.90 28.55
N ALA A 13 7.77 19.87 27.65
CA ALA A 13 6.98 19.90 26.44
C ALA A 13 7.22 18.56 25.78
N ALA A 14 6.20 17.69 25.80
CA ALA A 14 6.30 16.37 25.20
C ALA A 14 6.91 16.57 23.80
N PRO A 15 7.98 15.83 23.44
CA PRO A 15 8.72 16.10 22.22
C PRO A 15 7.71 16.16 21.08
N ARG A 16 7.65 17.30 20.37
CA ARG A 16 6.76 17.49 19.22
C ARG A 16 7.02 16.34 18.25
N ARG A 17 6.19 15.30 18.32
CA ARG A 17 6.40 14.05 17.57
C ARG A 17 6.43 14.41 16.09
N GLY A 18 7.58 14.23 15.46
CA GLY A 18 7.77 14.62 14.06
C GLY A 18 6.74 13.98 13.13
N MET A 19 6.22 14.79 12.19
CA MET A 19 5.26 14.39 11.15
C MET A 19 5.94 14.09 9.81
N LYS A 20 7.28 13.98 9.77
CA LYS A 20 8.05 13.75 8.53
C LYS A 20 7.60 12.46 7.82
N TRP A 21 7.45 11.36 8.58
CA TRP A 21 6.97 10.09 8.05
C TRP A 21 5.54 10.18 7.52
N PHE A 22 4.62 10.79 8.26
CA PHE A 22 3.25 11.03 7.79
C PHE A 22 3.22 11.84 6.49
N LYS A 23 4.02 12.93 6.41
CA LYS A 23 4.17 13.72 5.19
C LYS A 23 4.70 12.87 4.03
N PHE A 24 5.70 12.02 4.26
CA PHE A 24 6.18 11.07 3.25
C PHE A 24 5.07 10.14 2.75
N ILE A 25 4.25 9.58 3.66
CA ILE A 25 3.12 8.72 3.29
C ILE A 25 2.15 9.45 2.35
N ILE A 26 1.67 10.63 2.76
CA ILE A 26 0.58 11.32 2.04
C ILE A 26 1.04 12.08 0.79
N TYR A 27 2.31 12.51 0.73
CA TYR A 27 2.84 13.27 -0.40
C TYR A 27 3.59 12.41 -1.40
N PHE A 28 4.11 11.25 -1.00
CA PHE A 28 4.90 10.40 -1.88
C PHE A 28 4.36 8.98 -1.97
N GLN A 29 4.36 8.22 -0.86
CA GLN A 29 4.12 6.77 -0.91
C GLN A 29 2.77 6.39 -1.54
N LEU A 30 1.69 7.10 -1.19
CA LEU A 30 0.35 6.81 -1.72
C LEU A 30 0.27 7.08 -3.23
N TRP A 31 0.88 8.18 -3.70
CA TRP A 31 0.95 8.57 -5.10
C TRP A 31 1.85 7.65 -5.92
N ALA A 32 3.03 7.31 -5.39
CA ALA A 32 3.91 6.32 -6.01
C ALA A 32 3.19 4.98 -6.18
N GLY A 33 2.53 4.49 -5.12
CA GLY A 33 1.76 3.24 -5.21
C GLY A 33 0.55 3.31 -6.13
N MET A 34 -0.05 4.50 -6.33
CA MET A 34 -1.08 4.70 -7.36
C MET A 34 -0.48 4.54 -8.75
N LEU A 35 0.64 5.22 -9.04
CA LEU A 35 1.31 5.14 -10.34
C LEU A 35 1.78 3.72 -10.65
N VAL A 36 2.38 3.03 -9.67
CA VAL A 36 2.80 1.63 -9.81
C VAL A 36 1.61 0.75 -10.18
N ASN A 37 0.47 0.91 -9.51
CA ASN A 37 -0.74 0.16 -9.82
C ASN A 37 -1.31 0.49 -11.22
N LEU A 38 -1.26 1.75 -11.66
CA LEU A 38 -1.69 2.12 -13.02
C LEU A 38 -0.79 1.51 -14.10
N VAL A 39 0.53 1.53 -13.89
CA VAL A 39 1.50 0.88 -14.80
C VAL A 39 1.27 -0.64 -14.82
N ALA A 40 1.10 -1.26 -13.65
CA ALA A 40 0.81 -2.68 -13.55
C ALA A 40 -0.48 -3.06 -14.28
N ALA A 41 -1.56 -2.29 -14.09
CA ALA A 41 -2.82 -2.50 -14.80
C ALA A 41 -2.63 -2.45 -16.33
N GLY A 42 -1.91 -1.45 -16.83
CA GLY A 42 -1.56 -1.36 -18.25
C GLY A 42 -0.82 -2.62 -18.73
N LYS A 43 0.20 -3.05 -17.99
CA LYS A 43 0.96 -4.26 -18.34
C LYS A 43 0.13 -5.54 -18.32
N TYR A 44 -0.83 -5.67 -17.40
CA TYR A 44 -1.76 -6.80 -17.34
C TYR A 44 -2.71 -6.80 -18.55
N PHE A 45 -3.32 -5.66 -18.88
CA PHE A 45 -4.26 -5.61 -20.02
C PHE A 45 -3.60 -5.83 -21.38
N THR A 46 -2.36 -5.36 -21.54
CA THR A 46 -1.63 -5.54 -22.81
C THR A 46 -0.82 -6.82 -22.86
N GLY A 47 -0.74 -7.58 -21.77
CA GLY A 47 0.18 -8.73 -21.65
C GLY A 47 1.66 -8.34 -21.71
N ALA A 48 2.03 -7.09 -21.42
CA ALA A 48 3.42 -6.63 -21.50
C ALA A 48 4.33 -7.28 -20.45
N TYR A 49 3.78 -7.98 -19.45
CA TYR A 49 4.55 -8.85 -18.57
C TYR A 49 5.19 -10.04 -19.30
N TYR A 50 4.69 -10.40 -20.49
CA TYR A 50 5.23 -11.48 -21.31
C TYR A 50 6.18 -10.99 -22.42
N GLU A 51 6.66 -9.74 -22.33
CA GLU A 51 7.69 -9.19 -23.23
C GLU A 51 7.36 -9.31 -24.73
N GLY A 52 6.07 -9.18 -25.08
CA GLY A 52 5.59 -9.29 -26.46
C GLY A 52 5.13 -10.69 -26.88
N ASN A 53 5.31 -11.70 -26.03
CA ASN A 53 4.89 -13.08 -26.29
C ASN A 53 3.52 -13.45 -25.72
N ALA A 54 2.71 -12.45 -25.35
CA ALA A 54 1.42 -12.65 -24.67
C ALA A 54 0.49 -13.61 -25.43
N GLU A 55 0.39 -13.47 -26.75
CA GLU A 55 -0.45 -14.32 -27.58
C GLU A 55 -0.04 -15.80 -27.50
N MET A 56 1.27 -16.09 -27.52
CA MET A 56 1.78 -17.45 -27.36
C MET A 56 1.47 -17.98 -25.96
N VAL A 57 1.73 -17.18 -24.93
CA VAL A 57 1.47 -17.57 -23.53
C VAL A 57 0.00 -17.91 -23.32
N TYR A 58 -0.92 -17.09 -23.84
CA TYR A 58 -2.35 -17.34 -23.72
C TYR A 58 -2.84 -18.52 -24.57
N ARG A 59 -2.15 -18.87 -25.67
CA ARG A 59 -2.46 -20.11 -26.39
C ARG A 59 -2.06 -21.36 -25.61
N VAL A 60 -0.90 -21.33 -24.92
CA VAL A 60 -0.44 -22.46 -24.10
C VAL A 60 -1.23 -22.55 -22.79
N PHE A 61 -1.52 -21.40 -22.16
CA PHE A 61 -2.21 -21.28 -20.89
C PHE A 61 -3.41 -20.33 -21.02
N PRO A 62 -4.53 -20.78 -21.62
CA PRO A 62 -5.67 -19.91 -21.91
C PRO A 62 -6.33 -19.31 -20.67
N ALA A 63 -6.18 -19.95 -19.50
CA ALA A 63 -6.69 -19.43 -18.24
C ALA A 63 -5.91 -18.20 -17.71
N LEU A 64 -4.71 -17.90 -18.22
CA LEU A 64 -3.94 -16.72 -17.79
C LEU A 64 -4.55 -15.41 -18.30
N GLN A 65 -5.09 -15.38 -19.51
CA GLN A 65 -5.67 -14.16 -20.08
C GLN A 65 -6.80 -13.56 -19.20
N PRO A 66 -7.82 -14.32 -18.79
CA PRO A 66 -8.85 -13.79 -17.90
C PRO A 66 -8.29 -13.45 -16.50
N LEU A 67 -7.29 -14.19 -16.00
CA LEU A 67 -6.63 -13.86 -14.72
C LEU A 67 -5.94 -12.49 -14.78
N ASP A 68 -5.20 -12.21 -15.85
CA ASP A 68 -4.51 -10.93 -16.06
C ASP A 68 -5.51 -9.78 -16.17
N ILE A 69 -6.60 -9.97 -16.90
CA ILE A 69 -7.67 -8.95 -17.01
C ILE A 69 -8.24 -8.64 -15.63
N VAL A 70 -8.55 -9.66 -14.82
CA VAL A 70 -9.05 -9.47 -13.45
C VAL A 70 -8.02 -8.71 -12.61
N MET A 71 -6.74 -9.09 -12.69
CA MET A 71 -5.68 -8.43 -11.93
C MET A 71 -5.48 -6.98 -12.36
N GLY A 72 -5.60 -6.68 -13.66
CA GLY A 72 -5.58 -5.32 -14.18
C GLY A 72 -6.69 -4.45 -13.60
N VAL A 73 -7.92 -4.98 -13.51
CA VAL A 73 -9.05 -4.29 -12.86
C VAL A 73 -8.80 -4.06 -11.37
N VAL A 74 -8.26 -5.05 -10.66
CA VAL A 74 -7.89 -4.93 -9.24
C VAL A 74 -6.84 -3.82 -9.04
N CYS A 75 -5.81 -3.77 -9.90
CA CYS A 75 -4.80 -2.71 -9.87
C CYS A 75 -5.41 -1.32 -10.09
N LEU A 76 -6.34 -1.15 -11.05
CA LEU A 76 -7.06 0.11 -11.24
C LEU A 76 -7.87 0.50 -9.98
N ALA A 77 -8.57 -0.45 -9.38
CA ALA A 77 -9.33 -0.21 -8.15
C ALA A 77 -8.41 0.21 -6.99
N LEU A 78 -7.24 -0.44 -6.84
CA LEU A 78 -6.23 -0.08 -5.84
C LEU A 78 -5.59 1.29 -6.09
N ALA A 79 -5.39 1.68 -7.35
CA ALA A 79 -4.92 3.01 -7.72
C ALA A 79 -5.94 4.08 -7.30
N VAL A 80 -7.22 3.90 -7.61
CA VAL A 80 -8.29 4.82 -7.17
C VAL A 80 -8.37 4.85 -5.65
N TYR A 81 -8.33 3.69 -5.00
CA TYR A 81 -8.40 3.58 -3.54
C TYR A 81 -7.21 4.29 -2.86
N ALA A 82 -6.01 4.26 -3.45
CA ALA A 82 -4.85 5.01 -2.96
C ALA A 82 -5.14 6.51 -2.81
N VAL A 83 -5.82 7.11 -3.79
CA VAL A 83 -6.24 8.52 -3.74
C VAL A 83 -7.27 8.77 -2.65
N VAL A 84 -8.22 7.84 -2.47
CA VAL A 84 -9.22 7.91 -1.40
C VAL A 84 -8.54 7.87 -0.02
N VAL A 85 -7.62 6.93 0.19
CA VAL A 85 -6.82 6.83 1.43
C VAL A 85 -6.01 8.10 1.66
N GLN A 86 -5.38 8.63 0.61
CA GLN A 86 -4.60 9.86 0.68
C GLN A 86 -5.45 11.02 1.17
N ARG A 87 -6.62 11.22 0.56
CA ARG A 87 -7.55 12.29 0.96
C ARG A 87 -8.08 12.08 2.37
N ALA A 88 -8.36 10.85 2.77
CA ALA A 88 -8.81 10.53 4.13
C ALA A 88 -7.73 10.85 5.18
N LEU A 89 -6.47 10.48 4.90
CA LEU A 89 -5.34 10.78 5.78
C LEU A 89 -5.03 12.28 5.82
N ALA A 90 -4.98 12.95 4.67
CA ALA A 90 -4.70 14.40 4.57
C ALA A 90 -5.76 15.24 5.31
N LYS A 91 -7.01 14.79 5.32
CA LYS A 91 -8.11 15.42 6.08
C LYS A 91 -8.18 14.94 7.53
N PHE A 92 -7.23 14.13 7.99
CA PHE A 92 -7.19 13.58 9.35
C PHE A 92 -8.50 12.88 9.76
N ARG A 93 -9.11 12.14 8.83
CA ARG A 93 -10.34 11.39 9.11
C ARG A 93 -10.08 10.26 10.08
N ALA A 94 -11.02 9.99 10.98
CA ALA A 94 -10.94 8.91 11.97
C ALA A 94 -10.70 7.53 11.34
N LYS A 95 -11.27 7.28 10.16
CA LYS A 95 -11.08 6.04 9.39
C LYS A 95 -9.82 6.02 8.53
N GLY A 96 -9.07 7.12 8.43
CA GLY A 96 -7.90 7.25 7.54
C GLY A 96 -6.82 6.17 7.77
N PRO A 97 -6.34 5.95 8.99
CA PRO A 97 -5.36 4.89 9.28
C PRO A 97 -5.87 3.49 8.96
N MET A 98 -7.14 3.20 9.28
CA MET A 98 -7.77 1.91 8.95
C MET A 98 -7.83 1.68 7.43
N MET A 99 -8.23 2.71 6.67
CA MET A 99 -8.26 2.65 5.21
C MET A 99 -6.86 2.40 4.62
N TYR A 100 -5.82 2.98 5.23
CA TYR A 100 -4.43 2.73 4.85
C TYR A 100 -4.00 1.28 5.08
N TYR A 101 -4.30 0.71 6.24
CA TYR A 101 -3.99 -0.70 6.51
C TYR A 101 -4.71 -1.62 5.54
N LEU A 102 -6.00 -1.35 5.29
CA LEU A 102 -6.80 -2.14 4.35
C LEU A 102 -6.20 -2.10 2.95
N ARG A 103 -5.73 -0.94 2.49
CA ARG A 103 -5.02 -0.82 1.21
C ARG A 103 -3.81 -1.74 1.17
N CYS A 104 -2.92 -1.66 2.16
CA CYS A 104 -1.70 -2.48 2.21
C CYS A 104 -2.01 -3.99 2.23
N ILE A 105 -3.01 -4.40 3.02
CA ILE A 105 -3.40 -5.81 3.12
C ILE A 105 -3.98 -6.30 1.80
N VAL A 106 -4.88 -5.56 1.17
CA VAL A 106 -5.53 -5.97 -0.09
C VAL A 106 -4.50 -6.01 -1.23
N ASP A 107 -3.60 -5.03 -1.33
CA ASP A 107 -2.54 -4.99 -2.35
C ASP A 107 -1.59 -6.21 -2.22
N THR A 108 -1.17 -6.53 -0.99
CA THR A 108 -0.34 -7.71 -0.72
C THR A 108 -1.10 -9.01 -1.01
N ALA A 109 -2.35 -9.11 -0.55
CA ALA A 109 -3.17 -10.31 -0.74
C ALA A 109 -3.49 -10.57 -2.22
N ALA A 110 -3.79 -9.52 -3.00
CA ALA A 110 -4.03 -9.62 -4.43
C ALA A 110 -2.79 -10.15 -5.16
N THR A 111 -1.61 -9.63 -4.81
CA THR A 111 -0.32 -10.10 -5.36
C THR A 111 -0.09 -11.57 -5.05
N VAL A 112 -0.26 -11.99 -3.79
CA VAL A 112 -0.08 -13.40 -3.39
C VAL A 112 -1.08 -14.31 -4.10
N LEU A 113 -2.36 -13.90 -4.19
CA LEU A 113 -3.39 -14.68 -4.85
C LEU A 113 -3.11 -14.85 -6.35
N TYR A 114 -2.68 -13.78 -7.03
CA TYR A 114 -2.28 -13.83 -8.43
C TYR A 114 -1.16 -14.85 -8.66
N LEU A 115 -0.12 -14.85 -7.81
CA LEU A 115 1.01 -15.79 -7.91
C LEU A 115 0.60 -17.24 -7.65
N LEU A 116 -0.29 -17.47 -6.68
CA LEU A 116 -0.80 -18.81 -6.38
C LEU A 116 -1.59 -19.36 -7.56
N ILE A 117 -2.55 -18.58 -8.08
CA ILE A 117 -3.37 -19.00 -9.22
C ILE A 117 -2.50 -19.18 -10.48
N GLY A 118 -1.58 -18.25 -10.74
CA GLY A 118 -0.63 -18.35 -11.86
C GLY A 118 0.24 -19.61 -11.77
N SER A 119 0.72 -19.96 -10.56
CA SER A 119 1.50 -21.18 -10.35
C SER A 119 0.68 -22.45 -10.64
N ILE A 120 -0.60 -22.46 -10.25
CA ILE A 120 -1.52 -23.57 -10.53
C ILE A 120 -1.74 -23.71 -12.03
N ILE A 121 -1.97 -22.61 -12.74
CA ILE A 121 -2.22 -22.62 -14.19
C ILE A 121 -0.99 -23.11 -14.97
N ILE A 122 0.21 -22.65 -14.60
CA ILE A 122 1.45 -22.98 -15.32
C ILE A 122 1.98 -24.37 -14.90
N GLY A 123 1.59 -24.87 -13.72
CA GLY A 123 2.06 -26.15 -13.17
C GLY A 123 3.45 -26.07 -12.54
N GLN A 124 3.96 -24.86 -12.30
CA GLN A 124 5.24 -24.61 -11.62
C GLN A 124 5.15 -23.34 -10.79
N SER A 125 6.03 -23.19 -9.79
CA SER A 125 6.07 -21.99 -8.96
C SER A 125 6.49 -20.76 -9.77
N VAL A 126 5.69 -19.70 -9.75
CA VAL A 126 6.07 -18.39 -10.29
C VAL A 126 6.66 -17.44 -9.22
N PHE A 127 6.90 -17.94 -8.01
CA PHE A 127 7.52 -17.16 -6.95
C PHE A 127 9.01 -16.96 -7.23
N THR A 128 9.41 -15.71 -7.45
CA THR A 128 10.81 -15.31 -7.60
C THR A 128 11.32 -14.59 -6.35
N ALA A 129 12.64 -14.49 -6.19
CA ALA A 129 13.26 -13.76 -5.08
C ALA A 129 12.86 -12.27 -5.06
N GLU A 130 12.70 -11.66 -6.24
CA GLU A 130 12.24 -10.27 -6.37
C GLU A 130 10.82 -10.09 -5.83
N VAL A 131 9.91 -10.99 -6.23
CA VAL A 131 8.53 -10.99 -5.77
C VAL A 131 8.46 -11.23 -4.26
N ALA A 132 9.23 -12.20 -3.74
CA ALA A 132 9.33 -12.43 -2.30
C ALA A 132 9.83 -11.18 -1.55
N GLY A 133 10.85 -10.49 -2.07
CA GLY A 133 11.35 -9.24 -1.53
C GLY A 133 10.28 -8.14 -1.48
N SER A 134 9.46 -8.02 -2.53
CA SER A 134 8.35 -7.05 -2.58
C SER A 134 7.26 -7.33 -1.54
N ILE A 135 6.92 -8.60 -1.32
CA ILE A 135 5.94 -9.04 -0.32
C ILE A 135 6.49 -8.76 1.09
N ILE A 136 7.74 -9.12 1.36
CA ILE A 136 8.40 -8.85 2.65
C ILE A 136 8.42 -7.34 2.91
N GLY A 137 8.82 -6.53 1.93
CA GLY A 137 8.82 -5.07 2.04
C GLY A 137 7.44 -4.50 2.37
N SER A 138 6.39 -5.01 1.74
CA SER A 138 5.00 -4.60 1.99
C SER A 138 4.52 -4.96 3.40
N ILE A 139 4.87 -6.17 3.87
CA ILE A 139 4.56 -6.63 5.23
C ILE A 139 5.29 -5.77 6.27
N VAL A 140 6.59 -5.53 6.09
CA VAL A 140 7.39 -4.66 6.98
C VAL A 140 6.78 -3.26 7.03
N MET A 141 6.39 -2.70 5.89
CA MET A 141 5.76 -1.38 5.83
C MET A 141 4.45 -1.34 6.62
N LEU A 142 3.62 -2.39 6.56
CA LEU A 142 2.40 -2.49 7.36
C LEU A 142 2.72 -2.49 8.87
N PHE A 143 3.65 -3.34 9.31
CA PHE A 143 4.03 -3.45 10.72
C PHE A 143 4.66 -2.18 11.29
N VAL A 144 5.41 -1.41 10.48
CA VAL A 144 5.96 -0.11 10.91
C VAL A 144 4.84 0.93 11.07
N ASN A 145 3.83 0.90 10.21
CA ASN A 145 2.77 1.91 10.21
C ASN A 145 1.71 1.69 11.31
N ILE A 146 1.45 0.46 11.71
CA ILE A 146 0.50 0.15 12.80
C ILE A 146 0.82 0.92 14.10
N PRO A 147 2.01 0.75 14.73
CA PRO A 147 2.36 1.49 15.92
C PRO A 147 2.51 2.99 15.64
N TYR A 148 2.94 3.38 14.45
CA TYR A 148 3.09 4.80 14.07
C TYR A 148 1.78 5.57 14.15
N PHE A 149 0.72 5.05 13.53
CA PHE A 149 -0.61 5.66 13.51
C PHE A 149 -1.35 5.44 14.82
N ASN A 150 -1.18 4.31 15.51
CA ASN A 150 -1.75 4.10 16.85
C ASN A 150 -1.26 5.18 17.84
N ASN A 151 0.04 5.49 17.82
CA ASN A 151 0.62 6.58 18.62
C ASN A 151 0.10 7.98 18.25
N ARG A 152 -0.59 8.13 17.11
CA ARG A 152 -1.11 9.38 16.55
C ARG A 152 -2.61 9.37 16.33
N LYS A 153 -3.32 8.38 16.88
CA LYS A 153 -4.77 8.21 16.68
C LYS A 153 -5.56 9.46 17.13
N HIS A 154 -5.07 10.18 18.14
CA HIS A 154 -5.63 11.44 18.61
C HIS A 154 -5.66 12.56 17.55
N LEU A 155 -4.84 12.47 16.49
CA LEU A 155 -4.88 13.41 15.37
C LEU A 155 -6.04 13.10 14.41
N PHE A 156 -6.55 11.87 14.40
CA PHE A 156 -7.57 11.40 13.45
C PHE A 156 -8.94 11.38 14.10
N VAL A 157 -9.57 12.54 14.21
CA VAL A 157 -10.89 12.70 14.86
C VAL A 157 -11.96 13.23 13.90
N ASN A 158 -11.59 13.64 12.70
CA ASN A 158 -12.54 14.20 11.75
C ASN A 158 -13.48 13.12 11.20
N PRO A 159 -14.78 13.43 11.05
CA PRO A 159 -15.73 12.52 10.42
C PRO A 159 -15.44 12.27 8.93
#